data_AF-A0A3D4FL93-F1
#
_entry.id   AF-A0A3D4FL93-F1
#
_cell.length_a   1.000
_cell.length_b   1.000
_cell.length_c   1.000
_cell.angle_alpha   90.00
_cell.angle_beta   90.00
_cell.angle_gamma   90.00
#
_symmetry.space_group_name_H-M   'P 1'
#
loop_
_entity.id
_entity.type
_entity.pdbx_description
1 polymer ?
#
loop_
_entity_poly.entity_id
_entity_poly.type
_entity_poly.pdbx_seq_one_letter_code
_entity_poly.pdbx_strand_id
1 'polypeptide(L)'
;PEKAVEGGAKWIAENYIHRSESSSREPDQDTLYKMKWNVENFASPWHQYATDIAWAYKQVGRIKNILDNIPNAKLQFEIPRFVK
;
A
#
# COMPACT_ATOMS: atom_id res chain seq x y z
N PRO A 1 -22.31 -4.11 8.52
CA PRO A 1 -20.85 -4.22 8.81
C PRO A 1 -20.06 -4.78 7.63
N GLU A 2 -20.48 -5.95 7.12
CA GLU A 2 -19.88 -6.65 5.98
C GLU A 2 -19.73 -5.77 4.73
N LYS A 3 -20.83 -5.16 4.26
CA LYS A 3 -20.80 -4.25 3.08
C LYS A 3 -19.81 -3.09 3.22
N ALA A 4 -19.58 -2.58 4.44
CA ALA A 4 -18.62 -1.50 4.67
C ALA A 4 -17.17 -2.01 4.61
N VAL A 5 -16.92 -3.23 5.08
CA VAL A 5 -15.62 -3.90 4.96
C VAL A 5 -15.32 -4.21 3.50
N GLU A 6 -16.28 -4.79 2.77
CA GLU A 6 -16.14 -5.06 1.34
C GLU A 6 -15.95 -3.77 0.53
N GLY A 7 -16.75 -2.74 0.80
CA GLY A 7 -16.64 -1.45 0.13
C GLY A 7 -15.29 -0.77 0.39
N GLY A 8 -14.81 -0.82 1.64
CA GLY A 8 -13.49 -0.30 2.01
C GLY A 8 -12.36 -1.09 1.33
N ALA A 9 -12.43 -2.42 1.34
CA ALA A 9 -11.44 -3.27 0.67
C ALA A 9 -11.40 -3.01 -0.84
N LYS A 10 -12.57 -2.93 -1.48
CA LYS A 10 -12.70 -2.59 -2.90
C LYS A 10 -12.09 -1.24 -3.22
N TRP A 11 -12.41 -0.21 -2.42
CA TRP A 11 -11.88 1.13 -2.64
C TRP A 11 -10.35 1.17 -2.54
N ILE A 12 -9.75 0.48 -1.56
CA ILE A 12 -8.29 0.38 -1.43
C ILE A 12 -7.67 -0.37 -2.63
N ALA A 13 -8.28 -1.49 -3.04
CA ALA A 13 -7.82 -2.25 -4.18
C ALA A 13 -7.81 -1.40 -5.45
N GLU A 14 -8.92 -0.73 -5.77
CA GLU A 14 -9.07 0.03 -7.02
C GLU A 14 -8.24 1.32 -7.06
N ASN A 15 -8.02 1.97 -5.91
CA ASN A 15 -7.34 3.28 -5.88
C ASN A 15 -5.84 3.18 -5.55
N TYR A 16 -5.35 2.06 -4.99
CA TYR A 16 -3.96 1.93 -4.57
C TYR A 16 -3.28 0.67 -5.13
N ILE A 17 -3.82 -0.52 -4.86
CA ILE A 17 -3.09 -1.79 -5.08
C ILE A 17 -3.19 -2.30 -6.52
N HIS A 18 -4.33 -2.09 -7.17
CA HIS A 18 -4.66 -2.56 -8.52
C HIS A 18 -5.25 -1.41 -9.34
N ARG A 19 -4.48 -0.35 -9.52
CA ARG A 19 -4.92 0.79 -10.31
C ARG A 19 -4.89 0.38 -11.78
N SER A 20 -6.06 0.36 -12.41
CA SER A 20 -6.14 0.09 -13.84
C SER A 20 -5.30 1.12 -14.62
N GLU A 21 -4.54 0.66 -15.61
CA GLU A 21 -3.74 1.47 -16.54
C GLU A 21 -4.54 2.63 -17.17
N SER A 22 -5.85 2.48 -17.29
CA SER A 22 -6.76 3.50 -17.83
C SER A 22 -7.14 4.64 -16.85
N SER A 23 -6.85 4.48 -15.55
CA SER A 23 -7.42 5.34 -14.48
C SER A 23 -6.48 6.47 -14.06
N SER A 24 -5.18 6.34 -14.35
CA SER A 24 -4.16 7.29 -13.90
C SER A 24 -2.79 6.95 -14.47
N ARG A 25 -1.98 7.97 -14.81
CA ARG A 25 -0.57 7.86 -15.23
C ARG A 25 0.38 7.38 -14.13
N GLU A 26 -0.15 6.92 -13.01
CA GLU A 26 0.60 6.64 -11.79
C GLU A 26 0.64 5.13 -11.58
N PRO A 27 1.78 4.56 -11.16
CA PRO A 27 1.91 3.13 -10.92
C PRO A 27 1.15 2.68 -9.66
N ASP A 28 1.03 1.36 -9.54
CA ASP A 28 0.46 0.71 -8.36
C ASP A 28 1.25 1.01 -7.09
N GLN A 29 0.50 1.22 -6.01
CA GLN A 29 0.99 1.44 -4.65
C GLN A 29 0.69 0.21 -3.80
N ASP A 30 1.24 -0.92 -4.20
CA ASP A 30 1.00 -2.26 -3.67
C ASP A 30 1.77 -2.62 -2.39
N THR A 31 2.64 -1.72 -1.91
CA THR A 31 3.28 -1.82 -0.60
C THR A 31 2.85 -0.67 0.31
N LEU A 32 2.82 -0.91 1.63
CA LEU A 32 2.60 0.15 2.62
C LEU A 32 3.53 1.35 2.42
N TYR A 33 4.76 1.10 1.97
CA TYR A 33 5.73 2.15 1.71
C TYR A 33 5.33 3.00 0.51
N LYS A 34 4.93 2.39 -0.61
CA LYS A 34 4.44 3.11 -1.79
C LYS A 34 3.16 3.87 -1.49
N MET A 35 2.20 3.27 -0.77
CA MET A 35 0.97 3.96 -0.36
C MET A 35 1.26 5.21 0.46
N LYS A 36 2.26 5.15 1.34
CA LYS A 36 2.61 6.28 2.21
C LYS A 36 3.39 7.36 1.50
N TRP A 37 4.34 7.01 0.66
CA TRP A 37 5.36 7.95 0.17
C TRP A 37 5.23 8.28 -1.31
N ASN A 38 4.46 7.50 -2.07
CA ASN A 38 4.34 7.62 -3.53
C ASN A 38 5.69 7.82 -4.24
N VAL A 39 6.67 6.99 -3.89
CA VAL A 39 8.06 7.18 -4.34
C VAL A 39 8.25 7.09 -5.84
N GLU A 40 7.36 6.42 -6.56
CA GLU A 40 7.42 6.39 -8.02
C GLU A 40 7.17 7.76 -8.67
N ASN A 41 6.56 8.70 -7.94
CA ASN A 41 6.35 10.07 -8.39
C ASN A 41 6.99 11.08 -7.42
N PHE A 42 8.34 11.06 -7.35
CA PHE A 42 9.11 12.00 -6.53
C PHE A 42 8.88 13.46 -6.90
N ALA A 43 8.61 13.77 -8.17
CA ALA A 43 8.43 15.14 -8.63
C ALA A 43 7.15 15.76 -8.04
N SER A 44 6.13 14.96 -7.78
CA SER A 44 4.87 15.40 -7.17
C SER A 44 4.18 14.24 -6.42
N PRO A 45 4.51 13.99 -5.14
CA PRO A 45 3.98 12.86 -4.38
C PRO A 45 2.59 13.18 -3.80
N TRP A 46 1.61 13.48 -4.66
CA TRP A 46 0.27 13.96 -4.26
C TRP A 46 -0.66 12.83 -3.75
N HIS A 47 -0.46 11.59 -4.21
CA HIS A 47 -1.32 10.45 -3.91
C HIS A 47 -0.79 9.62 -2.72
N GLN A 48 -0.75 10.22 -1.53
CA GLN A 48 -0.35 9.55 -0.29
C GLN A 48 -1.58 9.16 0.52
N TYR A 49 -1.61 7.92 1.02
CA TYR A 49 -2.74 7.39 1.78
C TYR A 49 -2.93 8.09 3.14
N ALA A 50 -1.85 8.56 3.74
CA ALA A 50 -1.86 9.16 5.07
C ALA A 50 -0.78 10.23 5.22
N THR A 51 -1.05 11.20 6.09
CA THR A 51 -0.13 12.31 6.42
C THR A 51 0.84 11.96 7.55
N ASP A 52 0.48 11.03 8.44
CA ASP A 52 1.36 10.58 9.53
C ASP A 52 2.60 9.89 8.97
N ILE A 53 3.77 10.45 9.27
CA ILE A 53 5.07 9.96 8.80
C ILE A 53 5.33 8.50 9.20
N ALA A 54 4.78 8.06 10.33
CA ALA A 54 4.96 6.71 10.86
C ALA A 54 3.81 5.77 10.47
N TRP A 55 2.85 6.19 9.63
CA TRP A 55 1.66 5.42 9.31
C TRP A 55 1.97 4.01 8.81
N ALA A 56 2.91 3.89 7.86
CA ALA A 56 3.30 2.60 7.29
C ALA A 56 3.86 1.66 8.37
N TYR A 57 4.77 2.17 9.21
CA TYR A 57 5.35 1.41 10.33
C TYR A 57 4.28 0.94 11.32
N LYS A 58 3.31 1.81 11.65
CA LYS A 58 2.22 1.50 12.60
C LYS A 58 1.30 0.37 12.11
N GLN A 59 1.21 0.11 10.80
CA GLN A 59 0.40 -1.00 10.28
C GLN A 59 1.11 -2.36 10.41
N VAL A 60 2.46 -2.38 10.43
CA VAL A 60 3.28 -3.60 10.37
C VAL A 60 2.94 -4.58 11.49
N GLY A 61 2.75 -4.11 12.73
CA GLY A 61 2.47 -4.99 13.87
C GLY A 61 1.22 -5.85 13.68
N ARG A 62 0.14 -5.27 13.14
CA ARG A 62 -1.11 -6.00 12.86
C ARG A 62 -0.93 -7.01 11.73
N ILE A 63 -0.27 -6.60 10.64
CA ILE A 63 -0.04 -7.48 9.48
C ILE A 63 0.86 -8.65 9.87
N LYS A 64 1.94 -8.39 10.61
CA LYS A 64 2.83 -9.44 11.12
C LYS A 64 2.07 -10.44 11.97
N ASN A 65 1.24 -10.00 12.90
CA ASN A 65 0.43 -10.90 13.73
C ASN A 65 -0.48 -11.79 12.87
N ILE A 66 -1.06 -11.27 11.78
CA ILE A 66 -1.88 -12.09 10.87
C ILE A 66 -1.01 -13.10 10.13
N LEU A 67 0.13 -12.68 9.59
CA LEU A 67 1.04 -13.55 8.83
C LEU A 67 1.68 -14.64 9.71
N ASP A 68 2.00 -14.34 10.96
CA ASP A 68 2.55 -15.32 11.92
C ASP A 68 1.58 -16.49 12.17
N ASN A 69 0.28 -16.28 11.93
CA ASN A 69 -0.75 -17.33 12.00
C ASN A 69 -0.94 -18.10 10.67
N ILE A 70 -0.19 -17.77 9.62
CA ILE A 70 -0.26 -18.39 8.29
C ILE A 70 1.10 -19.03 7.97
N PRO A 71 1.35 -20.28 8.41
CA PRO A 71 2.68 -20.89 8.37
C PRO A 71 3.27 -21.07 6.96
N ASN A 72 2.43 -21.10 5.93
CA ASN A 72 2.85 -21.30 4.53
C ASN A 72 2.68 -20.04 3.67
N ALA A 73 2.64 -18.85 4.30
CA ALA A 73 2.53 -17.60 3.56
C ALA A 73 3.76 -17.40 2.64
N LYS A 74 3.53 -17.27 1.33
CA LYS A 74 4.57 -16.88 0.38
C LYS A 74 4.75 -15.36 0.44
N LEU A 75 5.83 -14.92 1.07
CA LEU A 75 6.13 -13.51 1.24
C LEU A 75 6.89 -12.98 0.01
N GLN A 76 6.38 -11.90 -0.58
CA GLN A 76 7.05 -11.14 -1.63
C GLN A 76 7.25 -9.72 -1.12
N PHE A 77 8.44 -9.18 -1.32
CA PHE A 77 8.83 -7.87 -0.84
C PHE A 77 9.34 -7.03 -1.99
N GLU A 78 8.97 -5.76 -1.98
CA GLU A 78 9.59 -4.73 -2.79
C GLU A 78 10.19 -3.68 -1.86
N ILE A 79 11.49 -3.43 -2.02
CA ILE A 79 12.24 -2.52 -1.16
C ILE A 79 12.84 -1.43 -2.05
N PRO A 80 12.41 -0.16 -1.90
CA PRO A 80 12.91 0.92 -2.74
C PRO A 80 14.41 1.15 -2.48
N ARG A 81 15.15 1.43 -3.56
CA ARG A 81 16.57 1.82 -3.50
C ARG A 81 16.71 3.23 -4.04
N PHE A 82 17.29 4.10 -3.22
CA PHE A 82 17.55 5.49 -3.59
C PHE A 82 19.02 5.61 -3.93
N VAL A 83 19.32 6.02 -5.16
CA VAL A 83 20.69 6.40 -5.54
C VAL A 83 20.92 7.86 -5.15
N LYS A 84 22.14 8.17 -4.74
CA LYS A 84 22.57 9.50 -4.32
C LYS A 84 23.02 10.32 -5.52
#